data_AF-A0A3D4DQ68-F1
#
_entry.id   AF-A0A3D4DQ68-F1
#
_cell.length_a   1.000
_cell.length_b   1.000
_cell.length_c   1.000
_cell.angle_alpha   90.00
_cell.angle_beta   90.00
_cell.angle_gamma   90.00
#
_symmetry.space_group_name_H-M   'P 1'
#
loop_
_entity.id
_entity.type
_entity.pdbx_description
1 polymer ?
#
loop_
_entity_poly.entity_id
_entity_poly.type
_entity_poly.pdbx_seq_one_letter_code
_entity_poly.pdbx_strand_id
1 'polypeptide(L)'
;MVPKEDANTSAHAIVHSLGQVRDLNPRNLKPWKRNARKHSKKQLAQIAESIEAFGFVNPILIDKDNTILAGHGRVEAAKRLGMDGVPCLFVEHLTPEQKRAYVLADNKIALNATWDEDLLSEELKALSEIDLDFEIETTGFSIAEIDAQIEAPEPEEQGDPRDDILPKRVIARAQFGDIWQLGAHRLVCGNSLDPDTIDQLMGSERASMVFTDPPYNVPIDGHVGGKGKVKHTEFAMASGEMSSGEFTAFLHTAFGNLCRHAEDGSIHFICMDWRHMGEVLGAAEGIYSELKNLIVWVKDNGGMGSFYRSRHELIFAYKLGSAPHINSFELGQHGRYRTN
;
A
#
# COMPACT_ATOMS: atom_id res chain seq x y z
N MET A 1 -37.13 37.09 14.18
CA MET A 1 -36.10 37.30 13.15
C MET A 1 -34.91 37.93 13.84
N VAL A 2 -33.87 37.15 14.09
CA VAL A 2 -32.57 37.61 14.61
C VAL A 2 -31.63 37.64 13.42
N PRO A 3 -30.92 38.74 13.12
CA PRO A 3 -29.97 38.76 12.02
C PRO A 3 -28.78 37.85 12.35
N LYS A 4 -28.37 37.01 11.40
CA LYS A 4 -27.10 36.32 11.45
C LYS A 4 -26.00 37.35 11.24
N GLU A 5 -25.13 37.53 12.23
CA GLU A 5 -23.86 38.23 12.06
C GLU A 5 -22.97 37.46 11.07
N ASP A 6 -22.47 38.19 10.08
CA ASP A 6 -21.57 37.71 9.05
C ASP A 6 -20.23 37.28 9.67
N ALA A 7 -19.91 35.99 9.58
CA ALA A 7 -18.65 35.39 10.00
C ALA A 7 -17.46 35.70 9.04
N ASN A 8 -17.58 36.74 8.20
CA ASN A 8 -16.66 36.99 7.09
C ASN A 8 -15.59 38.06 7.39
N THR A 9 -15.51 38.57 8.62
CA THR A 9 -14.67 39.73 8.97
C THR A 9 -13.32 39.37 9.62
N SER A 10 -12.97 38.08 9.85
CA SER A 10 -11.74 37.72 10.58
C SER A 10 -10.53 37.35 9.72
N ALA A 11 -10.71 36.95 8.45
CA ALA A 11 -9.59 36.48 7.62
C ALA A 11 -8.69 37.60 7.09
N HIS A 12 -9.20 38.83 6.92
CA HIS A 12 -8.41 39.98 6.45
C HIS A 12 -7.44 40.56 7.49
N ALA A 13 -7.52 40.15 8.76
CA ALA A 13 -6.73 40.72 9.84
C ALA A 13 -5.33 40.08 10.05
N ILE A 14 -4.96 39.06 9.27
CA ILE A 14 -3.73 38.25 9.48
C ILE A 14 -2.73 38.39 8.32
N VAL A 15 -2.81 39.47 7.53
CA VAL A 15 -1.78 39.75 6.53
C VAL A 15 -0.71 40.64 7.16
N HIS A 16 0.24 40.02 7.87
CA HIS A 16 1.49 40.71 8.22
C HIS A 16 2.35 40.81 6.96
N SER A 17 2.91 42.00 6.68
CA SER A 17 3.86 42.13 5.56
C SER A 17 5.05 41.21 5.82
N LEU A 18 5.22 40.20 4.98
CA LEU A 18 6.42 39.37 5.00
C LEU A 18 7.63 40.29 4.74
N GLY A 19 8.72 40.08 5.47
CA GLY A 19 9.96 40.83 5.26
C GLY A 19 10.53 40.62 3.86
N GLN A 20 11.54 41.39 3.48
CA GLN A 20 12.27 41.14 2.24
C GLN A 20 13.13 39.88 2.37
N VAL A 21 13.17 39.06 1.32
CA VAL A 21 14.09 37.93 1.21
C VAL A 21 15.51 38.47 1.03
N ARG A 22 16.46 37.93 1.80
CA ARG A 22 17.88 38.30 1.76
C ARG A 22 18.75 37.06 1.69
N ASP A 23 19.81 37.11 0.89
CA ASP A 23 20.79 36.02 0.84
C ASP A 23 21.73 36.08 2.04
N LEU A 24 21.84 34.96 2.74
CA LEU A 24 22.78 34.79 3.85
C LEU A 24 23.64 33.56 3.63
N ASN A 25 24.87 33.57 4.14
CA ASN A 25 25.70 32.38 4.10
C ASN A 25 25.07 31.28 4.98
N PRO A 26 24.83 30.07 4.46
CA PRO A 26 24.16 29.00 5.21
C PRO A 26 24.94 28.55 6.46
N ARG A 27 26.25 28.84 6.53
CA ARG A 27 27.10 28.57 7.70
C ARG A 27 26.84 29.53 8.87
N ASN A 28 26.25 30.70 8.60
CA ASN A 28 25.88 31.69 9.61
C ASN A 28 24.49 31.44 10.23
N LEU A 29 23.75 30.46 9.71
CA LEU A 29 22.42 30.10 10.20
C LEU A 29 22.51 29.11 11.36
N LYS A 30 21.75 29.37 12.42
CA LYS A 30 21.72 28.55 13.63
C LYS A 30 20.56 27.56 13.59
N PRO A 31 20.80 26.25 13.79
CA PRO A 31 19.72 25.28 13.84
C PRO A 31 18.83 25.53 15.06
N TRP A 32 17.54 25.20 14.92
CA TRP A 32 16.63 25.21 16.06
C TRP A 32 17.04 24.09 17.04
N LYS A 33 17.40 24.46 18.27
CA LYS A 33 17.97 23.52 19.27
C LYS A 33 17.10 22.29 19.56
N ARG A 34 15.78 22.42 19.39
CA ARG A 34 14.79 21.35 19.61
C ARG A 34 14.12 20.90 18.32
N ASN A 35 14.83 20.91 17.19
CA ASN A 35 14.26 20.42 15.95
C ASN A 35 14.01 18.90 16.08
N ALA A 36 12.73 18.50 16.02
CA ALA A 36 12.34 17.10 16.13
C ALA A 36 12.58 16.33 14.81
N ARG A 37 12.70 17.04 13.68
CA ARG A 37 12.90 16.41 12.36
C ARG A 37 14.37 16.13 12.12
N LYS A 38 14.70 14.87 11.86
CA LYS A 38 16.02 14.42 11.42
C LYS A 38 16.00 14.17 9.93
N HIS A 39 17.06 14.55 9.23
CA HIS A 39 17.22 14.31 7.80
C HIS A 39 18.25 13.21 7.58
N SER A 40 17.87 12.17 6.83
CA SER A 40 18.79 11.10 6.45
C SER A 40 19.75 11.59 5.36
N LYS A 41 20.89 10.91 5.18
CA LYS A 41 21.84 11.24 4.09
C LYS A 41 21.20 11.18 2.70
N LYS A 42 20.28 10.21 2.49
CA LYS A 42 19.51 10.06 1.24
C LYS A 42 18.60 11.28 1.02
N GLN A 43 17.83 11.65 2.05
CA GLN A 43 16.92 12.81 1.96
C GLN A 43 17.69 14.12 1.71
N LEU A 44 18.87 14.30 2.31
CA LEU A 44 19.70 15.47 2.04
C LEU A 44 20.28 15.50 0.63
N ALA A 45 20.50 14.33 0.00
CA ALA A 45 20.91 14.25 -1.40
C ALA A 45 19.77 14.69 -2.33
N GLN A 46 18.56 14.15 -2.12
CA GLN A 46 17.37 14.54 -2.89
C GLN A 46 17.07 16.05 -2.79
N ILE A 47 17.19 16.63 -1.58
CA ILE A 47 17.01 18.08 -1.41
C ILE A 47 18.11 18.87 -2.15
N ALA A 48 19.34 18.35 -2.20
CA ALA A 48 20.44 19.00 -2.91
C ALA A 48 20.24 18.95 -4.44
N GLU A 49 19.89 17.79 -4.98
CA GLU A 49 19.55 17.60 -6.41
C GLU A 49 18.38 18.50 -6.82
N SER A 50 17.34 18.59 -5.99
CA SER A 50 16.22 19.51 -6.20
C SER A 50 16.66 20.99 -6.22
N ILE A 51 17.60 21.38 -5.35
CA ILE A 51 18.17 22.75 -5.36
C ILE A 51 19.03 22.99 -6.60
N GLU A 52 19.80 22.02 -7.07
CA GLU A 52 20.60 22.15 -8.30
C GLU A 52 19.72 22.29 -9.54
N ALA A 53 18.62 21.53 -9.61
CA ALA A 53 17.68 21.54 -10.73
C ALA A 53 16.79 22.80 -10.76
N PHE A 54 16.18 23.16 -9.63
CA PHE A 54 15.14 24.20 -9.59
C PHE A 54 15.60 25.50 -8.92
N GLY A 55 16.79 25.51 -8.32
CA GLY A 55 17.22 26.60 -7.45
C GLY A 55 16.41 26.66 -6.14
N PHE A 56 16.59 27.74 -5.39
CA PHE A 56 15.81 28.00 -4.19
C PHE A 56 14.45 28.62 -4.53
N VAL A 57 13.44 27.79 -4.76
CA VAL A 57 12.05 28.24 -4.97
C VAL A 57 11.36 28.66 -3.67
N ASN A 58 11.78 28.09 -2.54
CA ASN A 58 11.28 28.42 -1.21
C ASN A 58 12.39 29.05 -0.36
N PRO A 59 12.18 30.21 0.28
CA PRO A 59 13.16 30.80 1.18
C PRO A 59 13.21 30.06 2.53
N ILE A 60 14.34 30.12 3.21
CA ILE A 60 14.52 29.61 4.57
C ILE A 60 13.89 30.61 5.54
N LEU A 61 13.03 30.14 6.43
CA LEU A 61 12.41 31.03 7.42
C LEU A 61 13.31 31.10 8.64
N ILE A 62 13.73 32.32 8.99
CA ILE A 62 14.62 32.56 10.12
C ILE A 62 14.07 33.64 11.04
N ASP A 63 14.51 33.65 12.28
CA ASP A 63 14.30 34.78 13.16
C ASP A 63 15.45 35.81 13.09
N LYS A 64 15.28 36.92 13.82
CA LYS A 64 16.26 38.01 13.92
C LYS A 64 17.67 37.57 14.36
N ASP A 65 17.80 36.42 15.02
CA ASP A 65 19.06 35.91 15.56
C ASP A 65 19.73 34.89 14.62
N ASN A 66 19.23 34.80 13.37
CA ASN A 66 19.53 33.82 12.34
C ASN A 66 19.18 32.38 12.73
N THR A 67 18.21 32.19 13.62
CA THR A 67 17.74 30.86 14.01
C THR A 67 16.73 30.35 12.99
N ILE A 68 17.00 29.17 12.43
CA ILE A 68 16.14 28.53 11.43
C ILE A 68 14.83 28.08 12.09
N LEU A 69 13.71 28.62 11.61
CA LEU A 69 12.35 28.22 11.98
C LEU A 69 11.83 27.13 11.04
N ALA A 70 12.08 27.25 9.73
CA ALA A 70 11.74 26.24 8.73
C ALA A 70 12.81 26.17 7.63
N GLY A 71 13.03 24.97 7.07
CA GLY A 71 14.00 24.75 6.00
C GLY A 71 15.37 24.22 6.45
N HIS A 72 15.48 23.54 7.60
CA HIS A 72 16.74 22.96 8.07
C HIS A 72 17.39 22.03 7.04
N GLY A 73 16.61 21.17 6.37
CA GLY A 73 17.12 20.29 5.31
C GLY A 73 17.74 21.06 4.14
N ARG A 74 17.14 22.18 3.72
CA ARG A 74 17.66 23.05 2.64
C ARG A 74 18.98 23.71 3.04
N VAL A 75 19.13 24.12 4.30
CA VAL A 75 20.40 24.66 4.81
C VAL A 75 21.50 23.61 4.80
N GLU A 76 21.22 22.39 5.24
CA GLU A 76 22.21 21.31 5.24
C GLU A 76 22.58 20.86 3.81
N ALA A 77 21.60 20.81 2.89
CA ALA A 77 21.86 20.56 1.47
C ALA A 77 22.73 21.66 0.85
N ALA A 78 22.41 22.94 1.07
CA ALA A 78 23.20 24.07 0.56
C ALA A 78 24.63 24.09 1.10
N LYS A 79 24.84 23.72 2.37
CA LYS A 79 26.20 23.55 2.92
C LYS A 79 26.98 22.47 2.19
N ARG A 80 26.31 21.37 1.83
CA ARG A 80 26.91 20.23 1.11
C ARG A 80 27.26 20.59 -0.34
N LEU A 81 26.42 21.40 -0.98
CA LEU A 81 26.64 21.97 -2.31
C LEU A 81 27.69 23.09 -2.31
N GLY A 82 28.18 23.53 -1.15
CA GLY A 82 29.19 24.58 -1.05
C GLY A 82 28.68 25.98 -1.34
N MET A 83 27.37 26.23 -1.28
CA MET A 83 26.77 27.53 -1.59
C MET A 83 27.18 28.61 -0.57
N ASP A 84 27.42 29.82 -1.08
CA ASP A 84 27.80 30.99 -0.28
C ASP A 84 26.63 31.90 0.12
N GLY A 85 25.48 31.72 -0.51
CA GLY A 85 24.24 32.45 -0.25
C GLY A 85 23.02 31.55 -0.38
N VAL A 86 22.10 31.66 0.57
CA VAL A 86 20.77 31.04 0.51
C VAL A 86 19.70 32.09 0.86
N PRO A 87 18.56 32.10 0.16
CA PRO A 87 17.52 33.10 0.38
C PRO A 87 16.83 32.85 1.72
N CYS A 88 16.85 33.87 2.57
CA CYS A 88 16.27 33.83 3.91
C CYS A 88 15.17 34.88 4.06
N LEU A 89 14.04 34.48 4.62
CA LEU A 89 12.94 35.36 4.99
C LEU A 89 12.91 35.54 6.51
N PHE A 90 12.97 36.79 6.96
CA PHE A 90 12.95 37.13 8.38
C PHE A 90 11.52 37.15 8.92
N VAL A 91 11.28 36.36 9.96
CA VAL A 91 10.00 36.26 10.67
C VAL A 91 10.13 36.93 12.03
N GLU A 92 9.90 38.24 12.07
CA GLU A 92 10.16 39.07 13.25
C GLU A 92 8.94 39.22 14.18
N HIS A 93 7.73 38.99 13.68
CA HIS A 93 6.48 39.25 14.39
C HIS A 93 6.08 38.14 15.39
N LEU A 94 6.73 36.97 15.34
CA LEU A 94 6.37 35.84 16.20
C LEU A 94 7.01 35.94 17.60
N THR A 95 6.20 35.74 18.64
CA THR A 95 6.69 35.56 20.00
C THR A 95 7.52 34.27 20.15
N PRO A 96 8.33 34.12 21.21
CA PRO A 96 9.09 32.89 21.44
C PRO A 96 8.23 31.61 21.47
N GLU A 97 7.02 31.69 22.03
CA GLU A 97 6.07 30.58 22.09
C GLU A 97 5.47 30.28 20.71
N GLN A 98 5.15 31.31 19.93
CA GLN A 98 4.66 31.15 18.56
C GLN A 98 5.72 30.55 17.64
N LYS A 99 6.99 30.95 17.78
CA LYS A 99 8.11 30.30 17.06
C LYS A 99 8.17 28.81 17.37
N ARG A 100 8.09 28.42 18.66
CA ARG A 100 8.08 27.01 19.09
C ARG A 100 6.93 26.23 18.46
N ALA A 101 5.73 26.79 18.47
CA ALA A 101 4.54 26.16 17.88
C ALA A 101 4.69 26.04 16.36
N TYR A 102 5.19 27.09 15.70
CA TYR A 102 5.38 27.13 14.25
C TYR A 102 6.35 26.05 13.77
N VAL A 103 7.51 25.87 14.42
CA VAL A 103 8.47 24.81 14.04
C VAL A 103 7.84 23.40 14.11
N LEU A 104 6.91 23.17 15.06
CA LEU A 104 6.19 21.90 15.14
C LEU A 104 5.11 21.80 14.05
N ALA A 105 4.35 22.87 13.84
CA ALA A 105 3.27 22.94 12.87
C ALA A 105 3.78 22.75 11.43
N ASP A 106 4.85 23.44 11.03
CA ASP A 106 5.47 23.33 9.71
C ASP A 106 5.84 21.87 9.37
N ASN A 107 6.42 21.16 10.35
CA ASN A 107 6.79 19.76 10.17
C ASN A 107 5.59 18.82 10.18
N LYS A 108 4.59 19.03 11.05
CA LYS A 108 3.45 18.12 11.19
C LYS A 108 2.39 18.32 10.10
N ILE A 109 2.13 19.57 9.70
CA ILE A 109 1.14 19.87 8.65
C ILE A 109 1.59 19.28 7.32
N ALA A 110 2.86 19.39 6.97
CA ALA A 110 3.42 18.75 5.78
C ALA A 110 3.27 17.21 5.81
N LEU A 111 3.37 16.58 6.99
CA LEU A 111 3.15 15.13 7.16
C LEU A 111 1.68 14.71 7.20
N ASN A 112 0.75 15.65 7.32
CA ASN A 112 -0.69 15.36 7.35
C ASN A 112 -1.34 15.43 5.96
N ALA A 113 -0.63 15.97 4.96
CA ALA A 113 -1.09 15.98 3.59
C ALA A 113 -1.04 14.56 3.01
N THR A 114 -2.07 14.21 2.23
CA THR A 114 -2.13 13.00 1.42
C THR A 114 -2.12 13.41 -0.05
N TRP A 115 -1.68 12.50 -0.91
CA TRP A 115 -1.78 12.70 -2.35
C TRP A 115 -3.20 12.40 -2.83
N ASP A 116 -3.57 13.03 -3.92
CA ASP A 116 -4.62 12.54 -4.80
C ASP A 116 -3.91 11.61 -5.79
N GLU A 117 -4.11 10.30 -5.63
CA GLU A 117 -3.30 9.27 -6.29
C GLU A 117 -3.48 9.28 -7.82
N ASP A 118 -4.69 9.62 -8.28
CA ASP A 118 -5.04 9.70 -9.71
C ASP A 118 -4.30 10.89 -10.35
N LEU A 119 -4.44 12.09 -9.77
CA LEU A 119 -3.74 13.28 -10.25
C LEU A 119 -2.22 13.15 -10.15
N LEU A 120 -1.72 12.47 -9.11
CA LEU A 120 -0.29 12.22 -8.95
C LEU A 120 0.24 11.30 -10.06
N SER A 121 -0.49 10.23 -10.37
CA SER A 121 -0.10 9.30 -11.45
C SER A 121 -0.09 10.00 -12.81
N GLU A 122 -1.14 10.77 -13.12
CA GLU A 122 -1.24 11.54 -14.36
C GLU A 122 -0.07 12.53 -14.51
N GLU A 123 0.27 13.27 -13.45
CA GLU A 123 1.36 14.25 -13.51
C GLU A 123 2.74 13.58 -13.63
N LEU A 124 2.99 12.49 -12.89
CA LEU A 124 4.24 11.74 -12.99
C LEU A 124 4.42 11.09 -14.37
N LYS A 125 3.33 10.60 -14.98
CA LYS A 125 3.33 10.09 -16.35
C LYS A 125 3.60 11.19 -17.37
N ALA A 126 2.95 12.34 -17.22
CA ALA A 126 3.19 13.48 -18.10
C ALA A 126 4.65 13.96 -18.02
N LEU A 127 5.25 13.96 -16.82
CA LEU A 127 6.67 14.31 -16.64
C LEU A 127 7.62 13.27 -17.24
N SER A 128 7.27 11.97 -17.24
CA SER A 128 8.12 10.92 -17.80
C SER A 128 8.09 10.84 -19.33
N GLU A 129 7.04 11.35 -19.96
CA GLU A 129 6.87 11.39 -21.41
C GLU A 129 7.56 12.61 -22.08
N ILE A 130 7.99 13.60 -21.30
CA ILE A 130 8.66 14.81 -21.79
C ILE A 130 10.19 14.67 -21.64
N ASP A 131 10.95 15.21 -22.59
CA ASP A 131 12.40 15.33 -22.48
C ASP A 131 12.73 16.46 -21.47
N LEU A 132 12.99 16.07 -20.22
CA LEU A 132 13.29 17.00 -19.13
C LEU A 132 14.77 17.37 -19.11
N ASP A 133 15.07 18.65 -18.88
CA ASP A 133 16.45 19.13 -18.64
C ASP A 133 16.99 18.73 -17.23
N PHE A 134 16.24 17.93 -16.47
CA PHE A 134 16.58 17.45 -15.12
C PHE A 134 16.02 16.03 -14.89
N GLU A 135 16.60 15.31 -13.93
CA GLU A 135 16.15 13.95 -13.60
C GLU A 135 14.81 13.97 -12.86
N ILE A 136 13.85 13.14 -13.28
CA ILE A 136 12.51 13.08 -12.67
C ILE A 136 12.55 12.71 -11.17
N GLU A 137 13.61 12.04 -10.70
CA GLU A 137 13.81 11.71 -9.29
C GLU A 137 13.98 12.97 -8.39
N THR A 138 14.26 14.14 -8.98
CA THR A 138 14.30 15.43 -8.27
C THR A 138 12.96 15.83 -7.65
N THR A 139 11.85 15.24 -8.10
CA THR A 139 10.51 15.37 -7.48
C THR A 139 10.44 14.75 -6.07
N GLY A 140 11.40 13.89 -5.74
CA GLY A 140 11.49 13.17 -4.47
C GLY A 140 10.98 11.72 -4.53
N PHE A 141 10.38 11.32 -5.65
CA PHE A 141 10.01 9.93 -5.96
C PHE A 141 11.19 9.22 -6.64
N SER A 142 11.47 7.98 -6.26
CA SER A 142 12.42 7.12 -6.99
C SER A 142 11.81 6.56 -8.26
N ILE A 143 12.63 6.13 -9.23
CA ILE A 143 12.14 5.49 -10.47
C ILE A 143 11.14 4.36 -10.17
N ALA A 144 11.43 3.50 -9.18
CA ALA A 144 10.52 2.42 -8.81
C ALA A 144 9.19 2.91 -8.20
N GLU A 145 9.18 4.03 -7.48
CA GLU A 145 7.95 4.64 -6.97
C GLU A 145 7.15 5.30 -8.10
N ILE A 146 7.84 5.91 -9.07
CA ILE A 146 7.23 6.50 -10.27
C ILE A 146 6.60 5.40 -11.13
N ASP A 147 7.36 4.36 -11.45
CA ASP A 147 6.87 3.21 -12.21
C ASP A 147 5.69 2.55 -11.48
N ALA A 148 5.78 2.35 -10.16
CA ALA A 148 4.66 1.79 -9.40
C ALA A 148 3.41 2.69 -9.38
N GLN A 149 3.57 4.01 -9.46
CA GLN A 149 2.45 4.95 -9.51
C GLN A 149 1.83 5.02 -10.92
N ILE A 150 2.65 4.90 -11.97
CA ILE A 150 2.22 4.89 -13.38
C ILE A 150 1.61 3.53 -13.77
N GLU A 151 2.21 2.44 -13.31
CA GLU A 151 1.79 1.06 -13.53
C GLU A 151 0.77 0.57 -12.50
N ALA A 152 0.46 1.39 -11.48
CA ALA A 152 -0.72 1.16 -10.66
C ALA A 152 -1.88 0.96 -11.65
N PRO A 153 -2.58 -0.19 -11.60
CA PRO A 153 -3.67 -0.43 -12.52
C PRO A 153 -4.58 0.78 -12.42
N GLU A 154 -4.84 1.44 -13.57
CA GLU A 154 -5.93 2.41 -13.63
C GLU A 154 -7.10 1.76 -12.89
N PRO A 155 -7.74 2.46 -11.93
CA PRO A 155 -8.94 1.91 -11.31
C PRO A 155 -9.79 1.37 -12.44
N GLU A 156 -10.13 0.07 -12.34
CA GLU A 156 -10.92 -0.67 -13.34
C GLU A 156 -11.87 0.30 -14.01
N GLU A 157 -11.87 0.36 -15.36
CA GLU A 157 -12.65 1.29 -16.20
C GLU A 157 -13.78 1.98 -15.44
N GLN A 158 -13.98 3.31 -15.60
CA GLN A 158 -15.09 4.09 -15.01
C GLN A 158 -16.52 3.50 -15.17
N GLY A 159 -16.70 2.35 -15.81
CA GLY A 159 -17.87 1.51 -15.63
C GLY A 159 -18.04 1.05 -14.17
N ASP A 160 -19.27 1.13 -13.69
CA ASP A 160 -19.64 0.39 -12.49
C ASP A 160 -19.38 -1.10 -12.77
N PRO A 161 -18.75 -1.91 -11.89
CA PRO A 161 -18.75 -3.37 -12.05
C PRO A 161 -20.17 -3.97 -12.16
N ARG A 162 -21.21 -3.17 -11.88
CA ARG A 162 -22.63 -3.46 -12.12
C ARG A 162 -23.09 -3.21 -13.57
N ASP A 163 -22.31 -2.52 -14.39
CA ASP A 163 -22.53 -2.29 -15.83
C ASP A 163 -22.09 -3.48 -16.69
N ASP A 164 -21.35 -4.45 -16.12
CA ASP A 164 -21.29 -5.83 -16.59
C ASP A 164 -22.66 -6.49 -16.39
N ILE A 165 -23.65 -6.08 -17.20
CA ILE A 165 -24.97 -6.68 -17.22
C ILE A 165 -24.81 -8.07 -17.82
N LEU A 166 -24.52 -9.04 -16.95
CA LEU A 166 -24.65 -10.44 -17.29
C LEU A 166 -26.08 -10.67 -17.80
N PRO A 167 -26.26 -11.32 -18.96
CA PRO A 167 -27.58 -11.67 -19.44
C PRO A 167 -28.33 -12.41 -18.32
N LYS A 168 -29.58 -11.99 -18.02
CA LYS A 168 -30.41 -12.61 -16.97
C LYS A 168 -30.52 -14.14 -17.09
N ARG A 169 -30.29 -14.66 -18.30
CA ARG A 169 -30.08 -16.08 -18.57
C ARG A 169 -28.89 -16.22 -19.52
N VAL A 170 -27.80 -16.74 -18.99
CA VAL A 170 -26.70 -17.30 -19.78
C VAL A 170 -26.88 -18.81 -19.84
N ILE A 171 -26.67 -19.41 -21.01
CA ILE A 171 -26.56 -20.87 -21.12
C ILE A 171 -25.20 -21.22 -20.52
N ALA A 172 -25.17 -22.04 -19.47
CA ALA A 172 -23.92 -22.53 -18.92
C ALA A 172 -23.15 -23.29 -20.01
N ARG A 173 -21.98 -22.77 -20.38
CA ARG A 173 -21.11 -23.39 -21.40
C ARG A 173 -20.03 -24.28 -20.81
N ALA A 174 -19.69 -24.06 -19.55
CA ALA A 174 -18.77 -24.88 -18.78
C ALA A 174 -19.50 -26.05 -18.13
N GLN A 175 -18.87 -27.22 -18.15
CA GLN A 175 -19.29 -28.45 -17.49
C GLN A 175 -18.17 -28.93 -16.57
N PHE A 176 -18.52 -29.67 -15.52
CA PHE A 176 -17.54 -30.36 -14.68
C PHE A 176 -16.69 -31.31 -15.54
N GLY A 177 -15.36 -31.21 -15.37
CA GLY A 177 -14.37 -31.96 -16.15
C GLY A 177 -13.90 -31.23 -17.41
N ASP A 178 -14.49 -30.09 -17.78
CA ASP A 178 -13.96 -29.30 -18.89
C ASP A 178 -12.57 -28.75 -18.53
N ILE A 179 -11.63 -28.89 -19.47
CA ILE A 179 -10.27 -28.36 -19.38
C ILE A 179 -9.99 -27.51 -20.61
N TRP A 180 -9.55 -26.28 -20.38
CA TRP A 180 -9.16 -25.34 -21.42
C TRP A 180 -7.66 -25.08 -21.38
N GLN A 181 -7.02 -25.18 -22.54
CA GLN A 181 -5.64 -24.73 -22.76
C GLN A 181 -5.66 -23.29 -23.28
N LEU A 182 -5.06 -22.37 -22.53
CA LEU A 182 -5.04 -20.92 -22.75
C LEU A 182 -3.59 -20.46 -22.96
N GLY A 183 -3.00 -20.81 -24.11
CA GLY A 183 -1.58 -20.57 -24.36
C GLY A 183 -0.72 -21.41 -23.42
N ALA A 184 0.09 -20.77 -22.56
CA ALA A 184 0.86 -21.46 -21.52
C ALA A 184 0.02 -21.85 -20.28
N HIS A 185 -1.20 -21.33 -20.15
CA HIS A 185 -2.05 -21.53 -18.97
C HIS A 185 -3.09 -22.63 -19.19
N ARG A 186 -3.57 -23.21 -18.09
CA ARG A 186 -4.70 -24.16 -18.10
C ARG A 186 -5.75 -23.74 -17.10
N LEU A 187 -7.01 -24.01 -17.44
CA LEU A 187 -8.17 -23.82 -16.59
C LEU A 187 -8.99 -25.11 -16.56
N VAL A 188 -9.47 -25.51 -15.39
CA VAL A 188 -10.39 -26.63 -15.21
C VAL A 188 -11.67 -26.16 -14.54
N CYS A 189 -12.82 -26.67 -14.98
CA CYS A 189 -14.07 -26.57 -14.23
C CYS A 189 -14.25 -27.87 -13.44
N GLY A 190 -14.04 -27.84 -12.13
CA GLY A 190 -13.92 -29.04 -11.32
C GLY A 190 -14.12 -28.82 -9.82
N ASN A 191 -14.14 -29.91 -9.07
CA ASN A 191 -14.15 -29.86 -7.60
C ASN A 191 -12.72 -30.06 -7.09
N SER A 192 -12.12 -29.08 -6.44
CA SER A 192 -10.75 -29.18 -5.92
C SER A 192 -10.59 -30.18 -4.76
N LEU A 193 -11.69 -30.64 -4.16
CA LEU A 193 -11.68 -31.77 -3.23
C LEU A 193 -11.56 -33.14 -3.92
N ASP A 194 -11.93 -33.22 -5.19
CA ASP A 194 -11.74 -34.43 -5.96
C ASP A 194 -10.29 -34.46 -6.47
N PRO A 195 -9.44 -35.40 -6.00
CA PRO A 195 -8.05 -35.47 -6.46
C PRO A 195 -7.93 -35.63 -7.98
N ASP A 196 -8.90 -36.28 -8.62
CA ASP A 196 -8.89 -36.50 -10.07
C ASP A 196 -9.01 -35.16 -10.84
N THR A 197 -9.66 -34.15 -10.26
CA THR A 197 -9.75 -32.81 -10.88
C THR A 197 -8.37 -32.16 -11.00
N ILE A 198 -7.58 -32.20 -9.92
CA ILE A 198 -6.24 -31.60 -9.89
C ILE A 198 -5.26 -32.45 -10.71
N ASP A 199 -5.39 -33.78 -10.65
CA ASP A 199 -4.63 -34.71 -11.50
C ASP A 199 -4.78 -34.39 -12.99
N GLN A 200 -6.01 -34.16 -13.46
CA GLN A 200 -6.26 -33.85 -14.86
C GLN A 200 -5.75 -32.45 -15.26
N LEU A 201 -5.89 -31.45 -14.38
CA LEU A 201 -5.38 -30.10 -14.61
C LEU A 201 -3.84 -30.10 -14.78
N MET A 202 -3.16 -30.72 -13.82
CA MET A 202 -1.70 -30.68 -13.70
C MET A 202 -1.02 -31.67 -14.64
N GLY A 203 -1.58 -32.87 -14.84
CA GLY A 203 -0.95 -33.93 -15.62
C GLY A 203 0.39 -34.34 -15.02
N SER A 204 1.49 -34.11 -15.75
CA SER A 204 2.86 -34.36 -15.29
C SER A 204 3.53 -33.14 -14.65
N GLU A 205 2.92 -31.96 -14.73
CA GLU A 205 3.50 -30.72 -14.23
C GLU A 205 3.46 -30.64 -12.71
N ARG A 206 4.38 -29.86 -12.12
CA ARG A 206 4.40 -29.58 -10.68
C ARG A 206 4.42 -28.09 -10.39
N ALA A 207 3.71 -27.68 -9.36
CA ALA A 207 3.63 -26.30 -8.91
C ALA A 207 4.81 -25.95 -7.98
N SER A 208 5.60 -24.96 -8.37
CA SER A 208 6.63 -24.36 -7.51
C SER A 208 6.04 -23.41 -6.45
N MET A 209 4.81 -22.93 -6.66
CA MET A 209 4.06 -22.06 -5.75
C MET A 209 2.57 -22.39 -5.84
N VAL A 210 1.88 -22.33 -4.70
CA VAL A 210 0.42 -22.41 -4.63
C VAL A 210 -0.12 -21.14 -4.00
N PHE A 211 -1.15 -20.55 -4.59
CA PHE A 211 -1.92 -19.47 -3.99
C PHE A 211 -3.38 -19.89 -4.01
N THR A 212 -4.03 -19.92 -2.85
CA THR A 212 -5.41 -20.38 -2.72
C THR A 212 -6.19 -19.52 -1.74
N ASP A 213 -7.45 -19.28 -2.09
CA ASP A 213 -8.44 -18.58 -1.29
C ASP A 213 -9.65 -19.53 -1.09
N PRO A 214 -9.52 -20.53 -0.20
CA PRO A 214 -10.61 -21.46 0.05
C PRO A 214 -11.81 -20.73 0.70
N PRO A 215 -13.04 -21.25 0.58
CA PRO A 215 -14.20 -20.64 1.21
C PRO A 215 -14.04 -20.56 2.73
N TYR A 216 -14.52 -19.48 3.35
CA TYR A 216 -14.31 -19.23 4.78
C TYR A 216 -15.39 -19.84 5.68
N ASN A 217 -16.29 -20.68 5.17
CA ASN A 217 -17.38 -21.24 5.97
C ASN A 217 -18.23 -20.17 6.67
N VAL A 218 -18.54 -19.09 5.95
CA VAL A 218 -19.41 -17.99 6.39
C VAL A 218 -20.58 -17.88 5.41
N PRO A 219 -21.83 -17.74 5.89
CA PRO A 219 -22.98 -17.51 5.02
C PRO A 219 -22.83 -16.22 4.22
N ILE A 220 -23.26 -16.22 2.96
CA ILE A 220 -23.29 -15.01 2.13
C ILE A 220 -24.41 -14.07 2.58
N ASP A 221 -25.60 -14.61 2.90
CA ASP A 221 -26.71 -13.80 3.39
C ASP A 221 -26.33 -13.07 4.70
N GLY A 222 -26.57 -11.76 4.72
CA GLY A 222 -26.22 -10.86 5.83
C GLY A 222 -24.74 -10.48 5.96
N HIS A 223 -23.82 -11.09 5.20
CA HIS A 223 -22.37 -10.85 5.33
C HIS A 223 -21.74 -10.19 4.10
N VAL A 224 -22.40 -10.24 2.93
CA VAL A 224 -21.96 -9.56 1.70
C VAL A 224 -22.66 -8.21 1.53
N GLY A 225 -21.93 -7.23 0.97
CA GLY A 225 -22.42 -5.87 0.71
C GLY A 225 -23.63 -5.82 -0.24
N GLY A 226 -24.32 -4.68 -0.28
CA GLY A 226 -25.47 -4.46 -1.18
C GLY A 226 -26.74 -3.95 -0.50
N LYS A 227 -26.74 -3.78 0.84
CA LYS A 227 -27.88 -3.26 1.63
C LYS A 227 -29.21 -3.96 1.28
N GLY A 228 -29.17 -5.25 0.97
CA GLY A 228 -30.32 -6.07 0.57
C GLY A 228 -30.86 -5.82 -0.86
N LYS A 229 -30.28 -4.89 -1.62
CA LYS A 229 -30.66 -4.63 -3.03
C LYS A 229 -30.07 -5.67 -4.00
N VAL A 230 -28.88 -6.18 -3.67
CA VAL A 230 -28.21 -7.25 -4.41
C VAL A 230 -28.22 -8.48 -3.51
N LYS A 231 -28.70 -9.60 -4.05
CA LYS A 231 -28.67 -10.91 -3.37
C LYS A 231 -27.74 -11.80 -4.16
N HIS A 232 -26.67 -12.23 -3.51
CA HIS A 232 -25.75 -13.22 -4.05
C HIS A 232 -26.24 -14.62 -3.68
N THR A 233 -26.01 -15.59 -4.55
CA THR A 233 -26.22 -17.01 -4.22
C THR A 233 -25.15 -17.46 -3.24
N GLU A 234 -25.51 -18.38 -2.34
CA GLU A 234 -24.55 -19.04 -1.45
C GLU A 234 -23.46 -19.80 -2.24
N PHE A 235 -22.31 -20.04 -1.60
CA PHE A 235 -21.31 -20.95 -2.15
C PHE A 235 -21.88 -22.37 -2.23
N ALA A 236 -21.34 -23.18 -3.15
CA ALA A 236 -21.77 -24.58 -3.30
C ALA A 236 -21.52 -25.41 -2.02
N MET A 237 -20.56 -24.99 -1.19
CA MET A 237 -20.16 -25.61 0.06
C MET A 237 -19.32 -24.65 0.90
N ALA A 238 -19.16 -24.95 2.19
CA ALA A 238 -18.48 -24.12 3.18
C ALA A 238 -19.01 -22.67 3.15
N SER A 239 -20.33 -22.56 3.28
CA SER A 239 -21.11 -21.33 3.40
C SER A 239 -21.76 -21.22 4.79
N GLY A 240 -21.07 -21.71 5.83
CA GLY A 240 -21.50 -21.64 7.23
C GLY A 240 -22.18 -22.90 7.76
N GLU A 241 -22.32 -23.94 6.95
CA GLU A 241 -22.96 -25.19 7.35
C GLU A 241 -22.03 -26.15 8.10
N MET A 242 -20.72 -25.99 7.99
CA MET A 242 -19.75 -26.93 8.58
C MET A 242 -19.41 -26.57 10.02
N SER A 243 -19.33 -27.55 10.90
CA SER A 243 -18.68 -27.40 12.20
C SER A 243 -17.16 -27.17 12.06
N SER A 244 -16.50 -26.71 13.11
CA SER A 244 -15.03 -26.52 13.14
C SER A 244 -14.27 -27.79 12.71
N GLY A 245 -14.70 -28.97 13.17
CA GLY A 245 -14.07 -30.24 12.81
C GLY A 245 -14.30 -30.63 11.34
N GLU A 246 -15.52 -30.44 10.84
CA GLU A 246 -15.86 -30.70 9.43
C GLU A 246 -15.10 -29.76 8.50
N PHE A 247 -15.01 -28.47 8.87
CA PHE A 247 -14.28 -27.48 8.07
C PHE A 247 -12.77 -27.71 8.11
N THR A 248 -12.21 -28.13 9.25
CA THR A 248 -10.80 -28.57 9.32
C THR A 248 -10.53 -29.75 8.40
N ALA A 249 -11.41 -30.77 8.38
CA ALA A 249 -11.27 -31.93 7.50
C ALA A 249 -11.42 -31.57 6.02
N PHE A 250 -12.33 -30.64 5.71
CA PHE A 250 -12.51 -30.05 4.38
C PHE A 250 -11.21 -29.39 3.89
N LEU A 251 -10.63 -28.49 4.69
CA LEU A 251 -9.39 -27.80 4.36
C LEU A 251 -8.21 -28.79 4.25
N HIS A 252 -8.12 -29.77 5.15
CA HIS A 252 -7.05 -30.78 5.12
C HIS A 252 -7.09 -31.57 3.80
N THR A 253 -8.28 -31.93 3.33
CA THR A 253 -8.46 -32.62 2.04
C THR A 253 -8.00 -31.72 0.89
N ALA A 254 -8.44 -30.46 0.86
CA ALA A 254 -8.02 -29.49 -0.15
C ALA A 254 -6.49 -29.29 -0.17
N PHE A 255 -5.87 -29.11 1.00
CA PHE A 255 -4.42 -28.92 1.12
C PHE A 255 -3.65 -30.15 0.66
N GLY A 256 -4.13 -31.36 0.98
CA GLY A 256 -3.54 -32.60 0.53
C GLY A 256 -3.54 -32.73 -1.00
N ASN A 257 -4.66 -32.40 -1.64
CA ASN A 257 -4.78 -32.41 -3.10
C ASN A 257 -3.83 -31.39 -3.76
N LEU A 258 -3.72 -30.19 -3.19
CA LEU A 258 -2.77 -29.16 -3.67
C LEU A 258 -1.32 -29.65 -3.58
N CYS A 259 -0.93 -30.32 -2.48
CA CYS A 259 0.45 -30.76 -2.28
C CYS A 259 0.86 -31.94 -3.17
N ARG A 260 -0.09 -32.77 -3.63
CA ARG A 260 0.17 -33.93 -4.49
C ARG A 260 0.89 -33.56 -5.81
N HIS A 261 0.61 -32.36 -6.32
CA HIS A 261 1.19 -31.80 -7.55
C HIS A 261 2.10 -30.60 -7.29
N ALA A 262 2.61 -30.43 -6.08
CA ALA A 262 3.59 -29.40 -5.77
C ALA A 262 5.00 -29.98 -5.72
N GLU A 263 6.00 -29.11 -5.87
CA GLU A 263 7.41 -29.45 -5.75
C GLU A 263 7.85 -29.51 -4.28
N ASP A 264 8.83 -30.35 -3.96
CA ASP A 264 9.50 -30.26 -2.66
C ASP A 264 10.18 -28.88 -2.54
N GLY A 265 9.90 -28.16 -1.47
CA GLY A 265 10.36 -26.79 -1.25
C GLY A 265 9.39 -25.70 -1.74
N SER A 266 8.24 -26.03 -2.33
CA SER A 266 7.24 -25.04 -2.75
C SER A 266 6.69 -24.24 -1.56
N ILE A 267 6.29 -22.99 -1.84
CA ILE A 267 5.59 -22.13 -0.88
C ILE A 267 4.11 -22.03 -1.24
N HIS A 268 3.26 -22.29 -0.25
CA HIS A 268 1.81 -22.30 -0.36
C HIS A 268 1.24 -21.14 0.45
N PHE A 269 0.57 -20.22 -0.22
CA PHE A 269 -0.12 -19.08 0.36
C PHE A 269 -1.61 -19.39 0.47
N ILE A 270 -2.10 -19.45 1.70
CA ILE A 270 -3.48 -19.83 2.01
C ILE A 270 -4.16 -18.62 2.64
N CYS A 271 -5.13 -18.04 1.94
CA CYS A 271 -5.94 -16.94 2.45
C CYS A 271 -6.98 -17.47 3.43
N MET A 272 -7.16 -16.79 4.55
CA MET A 272 -8.21 -17.08 5.51
C MET A 272 -8.46 -15.88 6.43
N ASP A 273 -9.64 -15.81 7.04
CA ASP A 273 -9.88 -14.87 8.13
C ASP A 273 -9.43 -15.40 9.50
N TRP A 274 -9.20 -14.49 10.45
CA TRP A 274 -8.67 -14.82 11.78
C TRP A 274 -9.57 -15.78 12.59
N ARG A 275 -10.87 -15.83 12.32
CA ARG A 275 -11.83 -16.71 13.01
C ARG A 275 -11.55 -18.17 12.71
N HIS A 276 -10.98 -18.44 11.54
CA HIS A 276 -10.64 -19.79 11.07
C HIS A 276 -9.15 -20.13 11.14
N MET A 277 -8.38 -19.34 11.91
CA MET A 277 -6.96 -19.63 12.13
C MET A 277 -6.74 -21.00 12.76
N GLY A 278 -7.61 -21.43 13.69
CA GLY A 278 -7.50 -22.75 14.33
C GLY A 278 -7.66 -23.89 13.32
N GLU A 279 -8.68 -23.80 12.46
CA GLU A 279 -8.99 -24.79 11.44
C GLU A 279 -7.90 -24.85 10.36
N VAL A 280 -7.33 -23.71 9.93
CA VAL A 280 -6.21 -23.71 8.98
C VAL A 280 -4.95 -24.33 9.59
N LEU A 281 -4.61 -23.98 10.83
CA LEU A 281 -3.46 -24.58 11.52
C LEU A 281 -3.63 -26.09 11.70
N GLY A 282 -4.82 -26.54 12.11
CA GLY A 282 -5.13 -27.97 12.26
C GLY A 282 -5.15 -28.72 10.93
N ALA A 283 -5.70 -28.11 9.88
CA ALA A 283 -5.74 -28.70 8.55
C ALA A 283 -4.36 -28.82 7.89
N ALA A 284 -3.41 -27.97 8.27
CA ALA A 284 -2.04 -27.99 7.77
C ALA A 284 -1.17 -29.07 8.44
N GLU A 285 -1.56 -29.55 9.62
CA GLU A 285 -0.80 -30.53 10.40
C GLU A 285 -0.64 -31.84 9.62
N GLY A 286 0.60 -32.34 9.53
CA GLY A 286 0.92 -33.56 8.79
C GLY A 286 1.01 -33.41 7.27
N ILE A 287 0.65 -32.25 6.71
CA ILE A 287 0.78 -31.95 5.27
C ILE A 287 2.01 -31.08 5.02
N TYR A 288 2.09 -29.94 5.70
CA TYR A 288 3.18 -28.98 5.52
C TYR A 288 4.30 -29.20 6.52
N SER A 289 5.53 -28.90 6.12
CA SER A 289 6.71 -29.09 6.96
C SER A 289 6.97 -27.90 7.88
N GLU A 290 6.58 -26.70 7.46
CA GLU A 290 6.87 -25.45 8.19
C GLU A 290 5.85 -24.37 7.84
N LEU A 291 5.34 -23.65 8.85
CA LEU A 291 4.70 -22.34 8.65
C LEU A 291 5.80 -21.28 8.60
N LYS A 292 6.10 -20.75 7.41
CA LYS A 292 7.18 -19.77 7.20
C LYS A 292 6.85 -18.42 7.83
N ASN A 293 5.62 -17.96 7.64
CA ASN A 293 5.17 -16.67 8.12
C ASN A 293 3.64 -16.58 8.08
N LEU A 294 3.10 -15.58 8.77
CA LEU A 294 1.70 -15.18 8.71
C LEU A 294 1.63 -13.76 8.13
N ILE A 295 1.20 -13.59 6.90
CA ILE A 295 1.09 -12.28 6.27
C ILE A 295 -0.28 -11.68 6.60
N VAL A 296 -0.32 -10.38 6.92
CA VAL A 296 -1.56 -9.65 7.18
C VAL A 296 -1.88 -8.75 5.99
N TRP A 297 -2.94 -9.08 5.26
CA TRP A 297 -3.46 -8.19 4.22
C TRP A 297 -4.34 -7.13 4.86
N VAL A 298 -3.84 -5.89 4.97
CA VAL A 298 -4.59 -4.75 5.48
C VAL A 298 -5.46 -4.19 4.34
N LYS A 299 -6.77 -4.24 4.50
CA LYS A 299 -7.75 -3.74 3.53
C LYS A 299 -7.95 -2.23 3.68
N ASP A 300 -8.46 -1.54 2.67
CA ASP A 300 -8.73 -0.09 2.79
C ASP A 300 -9.87 0.22 3.76
N ASN A 301 -10.86 -0.66 3.82
CA ASN A 301 -12.06 -0.49 4.62
C ASN A 301 -12.27 -1.67 5.57
N GLY A 302 -12.74 -1.38 6.79
CA GLY A 302 -13.17 -2.42 7.72
C GLY A 302 -14.51 -3.03 7.30
N GLY A 303 -14.69 -4.33 7.55
CA GLY A 303 -15.95 -5.04 7.32
C GLY A 303 -17.13 -4.45 8.09
N MET A 304 -18.35 -4.92 7.80
CA MET A 304 -19.55 -4.46 8.50
C MET A 304 -19.54 -4.89 9.98
N GLY A 305 -20.06 -4.06 10.88
CA GLY A 305 -20.14 -4.36 12.31
C GLY A 305 -20.03 -3.11 13.20
N SER A 306 -20.34 -3.26 14.49
CA SER A 306 -20.37 -2.15 15.47
C SER A 306 -19.29 -2.21 16.53
N PHE A 307 -18.60 -3.34 16.68
CA PHE A 307 -17.53 -3.53 17.67
C PHE A 307 -16.16 -3.35 17.00
N TYR A 308 -15.28 -4.37 17.05
CA TYR A 308 -14.05 -4.38 16.28
C TYR A 308 -14.30 -4.90 14.86
N ARG A 309 -14.39 -3.98 13.91
CA ARG A 309 -14.55 -4.29 12.49
C ARG A 309 -13.20 -4.78 11.93
N SER A 310 -13.13 -6.01 11.46
CA SER A 310 -11.92 -6.52 10.79
C SER A 310 -11.62 -5.70 9.54
N ARG A 311 -10.43 -5.10 9.50
CA ARG A 311 -9.83 -4.42 8.34
C ARG A 311 -8.62 -5.22 7.81
N HIS A 312 -8.63 -6.53 8.03
CA HIS A 312 -7.57 -7.39 7.57
C HIS A 312 -8.06 -8.80 7.28
N GLU A 313 -7.30 -9.48 6.44
CA GLU A 313 -7.29 -10.93 6.26
C GLU A 313 -5.88 -11.47 6.46
N LEU A 314 -5.79 -12.78 6.66
CA LEU A 314 -4.54 -13.47 6.91
C LEU A 314 -4.16 -14.31 5.70
N ILE A 315 -2.88 -14.38 5.40
CA ILE A 315 -2.31 -15.25 4.39
C ILE A 315 -1.24 -16.09 5.07
N PHE A 316 -1.51 -17.38 5.23
CA PHE A 316 -0.60 -18.34 5.83
C PHE A 316 0.40 -18.80 4.78
N ALA A 317 1.69 -18.53 4.99
CA ALA A 317 2.75 -18.95 4.08
C ALA A 317 3.37 -20.26 4.60
N TYR A 318 2.94 -21.39 4.05
CA TYR A 318 3.46 -22.71 4.38
C TYR A 318 4.53 -23.16 3.39
N LYS A 319 5.45 -23.99 3.87
CA LYS A 319 6.41 -24.72 3.03
C LYS A 319 6.01 -26.18 2.96
N LEU A 320 6.04 -26.74 1.75
CA LEU A 320 5.97 -28.18 1.54
C LEU A 320 7.38 -28.78 1.53
N GLY A 321 7.55 -29.87 2.26
CA GLY A 321 8.79 -30.66 2.23
C GLY A 321 10.04 -29.96 2.79
N SER A 322 11.21 -30.50 2.48
CA SER A 322 12.49 -30.12 3.11
C SER A 322 13.42 -29.35 2.18
N ALA A 323 13.26 -29.48 0.85
CA ALA A 323 14.14 -28.85 -0.12
C ALA A 323 14.16 -27.31 0.00
N PRO A 324 15.23 -26.63 -0.41
CA PRO A 324 15.27 -25.16 -0.39
C PRO A 324 14.11 -24.57 -1.21
N HIS A 325 13.41 -23.57 -0.67
CA HIS A 325 12.41 -22.85 -1.43
C HIS A 325 13.07 -21.86 -2.38
N ILE A 326 12.41 -21.56 -3.49
CA ILE A 326 12.85 -20.52 -4.42
C ILE A 326 12.73 -19.17 -3.71
N ASN A 327 13.84 -18.46 -3.63
CA ASN A 327 13.88 -17.08 -3.16
C ASN A 327 14.10 -16.18 -4.37
N SER A 328 13.01 -15.69 -4.96
CA SER A 328 13.05 -14.81 -6.15
C SER A 328 13.45 -13.37 -5.82
N PHE A 329 14.04 -13.15 -4.66
CA PHE A 329 14.30 -11.81 -4.16
C PHE A 329 15.80 -11.58 -3.95
N GLU A 330 16.33 -10.56 -4.62
CA GLU A 330 17.69 -10.10 -4.38
C GLU A 330 17.78 -9.39 -3.02
N LEU A 331 18.43 -10.05 -2.07
CA LEU A 331 18.73 -9.48 -0.75
C LEU A 331 19.60 -8.23 -0.91
N GLY A 332 19.00 -7.05 -0.72
CA GLY A 332 19.73 -5.80 -0.51
C GLY A 332 19.70 -4.78 -1.65
N GLN A 333 19.09 -5.07 -2.81
CA GLN A 333 19.02 -4.12 -3.92
C GLN A 333 18.05 -2.95 -3.63
N HIS A 334 16.96 -3.20 -2.91
CA HIS A 334 15.93 -2.20 -2.58
C HIS A 334 15.70 -1.99 -1.07
N GLY A 335 16.64 -2.44 -0.23
CA GLY A 335 16.54 -2.31 1.23
C GLY A 335 15.77 -3.45 1.91
N ARG A 336 15.89 -3.50 3.24
CA ARG A 336 15.31 -4.54 4.10
C ARG A 336 13.91 -4.13 4.58
N TYR A 337 12.92 -4.13 3.68
CA TYR A 337 11.55 -3.73 4.02
C TYR A 337 10.55 -4.89 3.91
N ARG A 338 10.85 -5.99 4.63
CA ARG A 338 9.99 -7.18 4.71
C ARG A 338 9.78 -7.56 6.16
N THR A 339 9.07 -6.69 6.85
CA THR A 339 8.62 -6.91 8.22
C THR A 339 7.15 -7.28 8.16
N ASN A 340 6.82 -8.39 8.81
CA ASN A 340 5.46 -8.66 9.27
C ASN A 340 5.13 -7.71 10.43
#